data_AF-A0A383EB74-F1
#
_entry.id   AF-A0A383EB74-F1
#
_cell.length_a   1.000
_cell.length_b   1.000
_cell.length_c   1.000
_cell.angle_alpha   90.00
_cell.angle_beta   90.00
_cell.angle_gamma   90.00
#
_symmetry.space_group_name_H-M   'P 1'
#
loop_
_entity.id
_entity.type
_entity.pdbx_description
1 polymer ?
#
loop_
_entity_poly.entity_id
_entity_poly.type
_entity_poly.pdbx_seq_one_letter_code
_entity_poly.pdbx_strand_id
1 'polypeptide(L)'
;MYDLIIKNGTVYDGTGDKPFVADIAIKGRKIEAIGELEEVSKQTINAEGKIVAPGFVDIHTHYDGQVTWDPYLRPSTYHGVTTVVMGNCG
;
A
#
# COMPACT_ATOMS: atom_id res chain seq x y z
N MET A 1 -16.00 12.98 -3.96
CA MET A 1 -15.87 12.26 -2.66
C MET A 1 -15.03 11.03 -2.88
N TYR A 2 -13.92 10.93 -2.14
CA TYR A 2 -13.01 9.78 -2.19
C TYR A 2 -13.46 8.70 -1.19
N ASP A 3 -13.01 7.46 -1.40
CA ASP A 3 -13.30 6.37 -0.47
C ASP A 3 -12.36 6.44 0.75
N LEU A 4 -11.08 6.71 0.51
CA LEU A 4 -10.06 6.86 1.54
C LEU A 4 -9.13 8.02 1.18
N ILE A 5 -8.73 8.82 2.19
CA ILE A 5 -7.57 9.71 2.10
C ILE A 5 -6.58 9.35 3.20
N ILE A 6 -5.31 9.20 2.84
CA ILE A 6 -4.18 9.10 3.77
C ILE A 6 -3.54 10.49 3.81
N LYS A 7 -3.58 11.17 4.95
CA LYS A 7 -3.13 12.57 5.10
C LYS A 7 -1.75 12.72 5.71
N ASN A 8 -1.04 13.78 5.32
CA ASN A 8 0.22 14.24 5.91
C ASN A 8 1.34 13.18 5.92
N GLY A 9 1.29 12.24 4.97
CA GLY A 9 2.29 11.17 4.89
C GLY A 9 3.58 11.67 4.26
N THR A 10 4.73 11.15 4.72
CA THR A 10 5.98 11.26 3.95
C THR A 10 5.96 10.18 2.87
N VAL A 11 5.71 10.59 1.64
CA VAL A 11 5.52 9.69 0.49
C VAL A 11 6.87 9.30 -0.10
N TYR A 12 7.09 7.99 -0.19
CA TYR A 12 8.14 7.36 -1.00
C TYR A 12 7.44 6.63 -2.14
N ASP A 13 7.44 7.18 -3.34
CA ASP A 13 6.63 6.68 -4.46
C ASP A 13 7.21 5.45 -5.19
N GLY A 14 8.41 5.01 -4.80
CA GLY A 14 9.12 3.87 -5.38
C GLY A 14 9.95 4.18 -6.63
N THR A 15 9.99 5.43 -7.09
CA THR A 15 10.85 5.85 -8.23
C THR A 15 12.33 5.95 -7.86
N GLY A 16 12.62 6.11 -6.57
CA GLY A 16 13.96 6.39 -6.05
C GLY A 16 14.25 7.88 -5.85
N ASP A 17 13.30 8.76 -6.20
CA ASP A 17 13.40 10.20 -5.94
C ASP A 17 13.32 10.55 -4.45
N LYS A 18 13.62 11.81 -4.13
CA LYS A 18 13.51 12.32 -2.76
C LYS A 18 12.05 12.24 -2.28
N PRO A 19 11.81 11.82 -1.02
CA PRO A 19 10.47 11.79 -0.47
C PRO A 19 9.89 13.19 -0.30
N PHE A 20 8.57 13.29 -0.30
CA PHE A 20 7.83 14.54 -0.11
C PHE A 20 6.60 14.32 0.77
N VAL A 21 6.11 15.39 1.41
CA VAL A 21 4.89 15.33 2.22
C VAL A 21 3.69 15.56 1.32
N ALA A 22 2.71 14.65 1.35
CA ALA A 22 1.47 14.77 0.59
C ALA A 22 0.34 13.93 1.20
N ASP A 23 -0.88 14.24 0.79
CA ASP A 23 -2.05 13.38 0.95
C ASP A 23 -2.18 12.45 -0.26
N ILE A 24 -2.75 11.26 -0.04
CA ILE A 24 -3.07 10.28 -1.10
C ILE A 24 -4.56 9.97 -1.05
N ALA A 25 -5.28 10.24 -2.14
CA ALA A 25 -6.68 9.91 -2.29
C ALA A 25 -6.89 8.62 -3.08
N ILE A 26 -7.76 7.75 -2.57
CA ILE A 26 -8.12 6.48 -3.17
C ILE A 26 -9.62 6.48 -3.50
N LYS A 27 -9.94 6.03 -4.71
CA LYS A 27 -11.30 5.83 -5.19
C LYS A 27 -11.43 4.47 -5.88
N GLY A 28 -12.32 3.63 -5.36
CA GLY A 28 -12.44 2.23 -5.76
C GLY A 28 -11.13 1.48 -5.53
N ARG A 29 -10.48 1.07 -6.64
CA ARG A 29 -9.23 0.29 -6.62
C ARG A 29 -8.01 1.06 -7.13
N LYS A 30 -8.10 2.39 -7.23
CA LYS A 30 -7.05 3.23 -7.80
C LYS A 30 -6.69 4.37 -6.86
N ILE A 31 -5.43 4.77 -6.91
CA ILE A 31 -4.98 6.07 -6.43
C ILE A 31 -5.48 7.09 -7.44
N GLU A 32 -6.32 8.02 -6.99
CA GLU A 32 -6.98 9.01 -7.86
C GLU A 32 -6.20 10.33 -7.86
N ALA A 33 -5.59 10.71 -6.73
CA ALA A 33 -4.81 11.93 -6.60
C ALA A 33 -3.73 11.80 -5.51
N ILE A 34 -2.65 12.57 -5.68
CA ILE A 34 -1.56 12.75 -4.70
C ILE A 34 -1.24 14.24 -4.65
N GLY A 35 -1.20 14.85 -3.46
CA GLY A 35 -0.93 16.27 -3.28
C GLY A 35 -1.54 16.82 -1.99
N GLU A 36 -1.73 18.14 -1.92
CA GLU A 36 -2.50 18.76 -0.85
C GLU A 36 -4.00 18.68 -1.19
N LEU A 37 -4.80 18.01 -0.35
CA LEU A 37 -6.20 17.71 -0.64
C LEU A 37 -7.14 18.31 0.41
N GLU A 38 -8.07 19.15 -0.03
CA GLU A 38 -9.08 19.78 0.83
C GLU A 38 -10.39 18.98 0.90
N GLU A 39 -10.59 18.01 0.00
CA GLU A 39 -11.85 17.29 -0.11
C GLU A 39 -12.10 16.28 1.03
N VAL A 40 -13.38 15.97 1.22
CA VAL A 40 -13.86 14.99 2.18
C VAL A 40 -13.89 13.58 1.56
N SER A 41 -13.39 12.60 2.32
CA SER A 41 -13.50 11.17 2.03
C SER A 41 -14.43 10.45 3.00
N LYS A 42 -14.87 9.25 2.64
CA LYS A 42 -15.63 8.37 3.55
C LYS A 42 -14.79 7.96 4.76
N GLN A 43 -13.48 7.79 4.56
CA GLN A 43 -12.52 7.47 5.61
C GLN A 43 -11.25 8.31 5.46
N THR A 44 -10.68 8.73 6.58
CA THR A 44 -9.40 9.45 6.63
C THR A 44 -8.44 8.75 7.59
N ILE A 45 -7.18 8.60 7.17
CA ILE A 45 -6.08 8.11 8.00
C ILE A 45 -5.06 9.24 8.15
N ASN A 46 -4.69 9.60 9.38
CA ASN A 46 -3.59 10.54 9.61
C ASN A 46 -2.25 9.77 9.64
N ALA A 47 -1.36 10.08 8.70
CA ALA A 47 -0.04 9.47 8.55
C ALA A 47 1.10 10.48 8.88
N GLU A 48 0.81 11.53 9.64
CA GLU A 48 1.82 12.47 10.11
C GLU A 48 2.96 11.75 10.86
N GLY A 49 4.21 12.06 10.47
CA GLY A 49 5.40 11.40 11.01
C GLY A 49 5.54 9.93 10.59
N LYS A 50 4.73 9.45 9.64
CA LYS A 50 4.80 8.10 9.07
C LYS A 50 5.18 8.14 7.59
N ILE A 51 5.64 6.98 7.12
CA ILE A 51 5.95 6.73 5.72
C ILE A 51 4.71 6.19 5.03
N VAL A 52 4.46 6.67 3.82
CA VAL A 52 3.50 6.08 2.89
C VAL A 52 4.27 5.65 1.65
N ALA A 53 4.18 4.37 1.31
CA ALA A 53 4.91 3.78 0.20
C ALA A 53 4.01 2.80 -0.57
N PRO A 54 4.34 2.46 -1.82
CA PRO A 54 3.74 1.32 -2.50
C PRO A 54 3.82 0.06 -1.64
N GLY A 55 2.78 -0.76 -1.69
CA GLY A 55 2.82 -2.06 -1.05
C GLY A 55 3.94 -2.92 -1.63
N PHE A 56 4.63 -3.67 -0.77
CA PHE A 56 5.82 -4.41 -1.21
C PHE A 56 5.44 -5.58 -2.12
N VAL A 57 6.33 -5.88 -3.06
CA VAL A 57 6.24 -7.02 -3.98
C VAL A 57 7.29 -8.03 -3.56
N ASP A 58 6.84 -9.16 -3.00
CA ASP A 58 7.70 -10.28 -2.64
C ASP A 58 7.86 -11.21 -3.85
N ILE A 59 9.02 -11.14 -4.48
CA ILE A 59 9.29 -11.85 -5.74
C ILE A 59 9.64 -13.33 -5.53
N HIS A 60 9.72 -13.82 -4.29
CA HIS A 60 10.19 -15.17 -4.03
C HIS A 60 9.51 -15.79 -2.81
N THR A 61 8.35 -16.39 -3.04
CA THR A 61 7.57 -17.07 -2.01
C THR A 61 7.26 -18.53 -2.38
N HIS A 62 6.86 -19.29 -1.37
CA HIS A 62 6.37 -20.66 -1.48
C HIS A 62 4.97 -20.80 -0.87
N TYR A 63 4.10 -19.82 -1.12
CA TYR A 63 2.72 -19.82 -0.61
C TYR A 63 1.74 -20.64 -1.46
N ASP A 64 2.22 -21.36 -2.46
CA ASP A 64 1.43 -22.18 -3.40
C ASP A 64 0.44 -23.11 -2.68
N GLY A 65 0.90 -23.75 -1.61
CA GLY A 65 0.02 -24.50 -0.71
C GLY A 65 -0.79 -23.57 0.19
N GLN A 66 -0.10 -22.68 0.92
CA GLN A 66 -0.71 -21.87 1.98
C GLN A 66 -1.91 -21.05 1.54
N VAL A 67 -1.91 -20.55 0.30
CA VAL A 67 -3.03 -19.78 -0.27
C VAL A 67 -4.35 -20.55 -0.27
N THR A 68 -4.33 -21.90 -0.20
CA THR A 68 -5.55 -22.70 -0.18
C THR A 68 -6.20 -22.77 1.20
N TRP A 69 -5.51 -22.39 2.29
CA TRP A 69 -6.07 -22.45 3.65
C TRP A 69 -5.88 -21.18 4.50
N ASP A 70 -4.95 -20.29 4.15
CA ASP A 70 -4.76 -19.01 4.85
C ASP A 70 -5.13 -17.84 3.93
N PRO A 71 -6.33 -17.24 4.11
CA PRO A 71 -6.81 -16.16 3.25
C PRO A 71 -6.03 -14.85 3.43
N TYR A 72 -5.12 -14.80 4.41
CA TYR A 72 -4.33 -13.60 4.74
C TYR A 72 -2.86 -13.72 4.38
N LEU A 73 -2.39 -14.88 3.89
CA LEU A 73 -0.99 -15.14 3.53
C LEU A 73 0.01 -14.59 4.58
N ARG A 74 -0.22 -14.92 5.85
CA ARG A 74 0.65 -14.48 6.94
C ARG A 74 1.98 -15.26 6.90
N PRO A 75 3.13 -14.61 7.16
CA PRO A 75 3.29 -13.28 7.78
C PRO A 75 3.38 -12.09 6.81
N SER A 76 3.39 -12.30 5.48
CA SER A 76 3.70 -11.24 4.50
C SER A 76 2.83 -9.99 4.64
N THR A 77 1.53 -10.15 4.91
CA THR A 77 0.61 -9.02 5.14
C THR A 77 0.96 -8.17 6.35
N TYR A 78 1.62 -8.73 7.39
CA TYR A 78 2.10 -7.96 8.54
C TYR A 78 3.37 -7.16 8.26
N HIS A 79 4.09 -7.49 7.19
CA HIS A 79 5.33 -6.82 6.80
C HIS A 79 5.13 -5.84 5.63
N GLY A 80 3.88 -5.52 5.27
CA GLY A 80 3.56 -4.56 4.21
C GLY A 80 3.59 -5.13 2.79
N VAL A 81 3.69 -6.46 2.64
CA VAL A 81 3.60 -7.12 1.33
C VAL A 81 2.16 -7.12 0.85
N THR A 82 1.97 -6.72 -0.41
CA THR A 82 0.65 -6.67 -1.06
C THR A 82 0.56 -7.54 -2.31
N THR A 83 1.71 -7.98 -2.84
CA THR A 83 1.80 -8.86 -4.01
C THR A 83 2.90 -9.88 -3.78
N VAL A 84 2.67 -11.12 -4.18
CA VAL A 84 3.64 -12.22 -4.07
C VAL A 84 3.80 -12.94 -5.41
N VAL A 85 5.00 -13.47 -5.65
CA VAL A 85 5.27 -14.42 -6.73
C VAL A 85 5.52 -15.80 -6.12
N MET A 86 4.78 -16.80 -6.61
CA MET A 86 4.78 -18.19 -6.14
C MET A 86 5.36 -19.14 -7.22
N GLY A 87 5.51 -20.43 -6.92
CA GLY A 87 6.02 -21.41 -7.89
C GLY A 87 7.55 -21.39 -8.05
N ASN A 88 8.26 -21.04 -6.98
CA ASN A 88 9.71 -20.95 -6.97
C ASN A 88 10.38 -22.31 -6.70
N CYS A 89 11.65 -22.44 -7.12
CA CYS A 89 12.57 -23.56 -6.81
C CYS A 89 12.26 -24.93 -7.45
N GLY A 90 11.30 -25.02 -8.37
CA GLY A 90 11.00 -26.24 -9.16
C GLY A 90 10.16 -27.27 -8.44
#